data_AF-A0A392M8D5-F1
#
_entry.id   AF-A0A392M8D5-F1
#
_cell.length_a   1.000
_cell.length_b   1.000
_cell.length_c   1.000
_cell.angle_alpha   90.00
_cell.angle_beta   90.00
_cell.angle_gamma   90.00
#
_symmetry.space_group_name_H-M   'P 1'
#
loop_
_entity.id
_entity.type
_entity.pdbx_description
1 polymer ?
#
loop_
_entity_poly.entity_id
_entity_poly.type
_entity_poly.pdbx_seq_one_letter_code
_entity_poly.pdbx_strand_id
1 'polypeptide(L)'
;MSMIIPGPKMPGNSIDVYLQPLVAELKQLWTGVDAYDSSNSEMFMMRASLFCTISDFPGLDNLSGWNTHTLFACPTCKFETESKRLKHGKKNCFMGHRRYLPLDHTYRPRDEGTSEDGPLQWKKKSIFWDLPYWQHNHIRHCLDMMHIEKNVCDNVLFTVLDDKKRTKDNLNARRDLYKLGIREKLHPYPNSNKFPQACFKMKNTEKDIFLQILKNVVFPDSYASNISRCVDIKKRKVSGLKSHDSHILMEHLLPIAFRKSLPKEVASVLIELCNYFRELSCKVLDVKVIEKLQQRISLTLCHMEMIFPPSFFTIMVHLVIHLGEEAMLAGPVHYRWMYPVERSFGHLKSYVRNKAAPEGCIAEGYIVEECLTFCSRYLEDGDIETRFNRPRRNDDDNGVSSSSESTIFLKLFPTLGKPIGATKIVSLPNLEMIQAHRYVLANCELVDPFREMFKTEVTRMYRGKRNSTRVVEEYVHQHFHEWFKEYVARKDDSMDFTSEIEWLARGPNNIARRFHGYNIHGFKFRTEKKEQGLKTQNSGVV
;
A
#
# COMPACT_ATOMS: atom_id res chain seq x y z
N MET A 1 -3.13 13.75 21.74
CA MET A 1 -2.50 14.26 20.49
C MET A 1 -2.96 15.68 20.31
N SER A 2 -2.04 16.65 20.31
CA SER A 2 -2.40 18.07 20.22
C SER A 2 -2.90 18.38 18.80
N MET A 3 -4.15 18.84 18.68
CA MET A 3 -4.78 19.17 17.40
C MET A 3 -4.85 20.69 17.23
N ILE A 4 -4.25 21.20 16.17
CA ILE A 4 -4.35 22.61 15.80
C ILE A 4 -5.46 22.74 14.76
N ILE A 5 -6.52 23.47 15.11
CA ILE A 5 -7.58 23.81 14.16
C ILE A 5 -7.40 25.28 13.77
N PRO A 6 -6.78 25.57 12.61
CA PRO A 6 -6.62 26.95 12.18
C PRO A 6 -8.00 27.55 11.86
N GLY A 7 -8.15 28.85 12.11
CA GLY A 7 -9.34 29.61 11.74
C GLY A 7 -9.52 29.73 10.22
N PRO A 8 -10.40 30.62 9.73
CA PRO A 8 -10.81 30.70 8.33
C PRO A 8 -9.68 31.01 7.34
N LYS A 9 -8.51 31.46 7.80
CA LYS A 9 -7.33 31.72 6.99
C LYS A 9 -6.26 30.66 7.27
N MET A 10 -5.70 30.09 6.20
CA MET A 10 -4.55 29.20 6.31
C MET A 10 -3.38 29.96 6.97
N PRO A 11 -2.71 29.38 7.98
CA PRO A 11 -1.68 30.09 8.74
C PRO A 11 -0.43 30.39 7.90
N GLY A 12 -0.20 29.68 6.80
CA GLY A 12 0.96 29.88 5.93
C GLY A 12 2.26 29.77 6.74
N ASN A 13 3.15 30.76 6.59
CA ASN A 13 4.39 30.85 7.36
C ASN A 13 4.17 31.03 8.87
N SER A 14 3.01 31.56 9.30
CA SER A 14 2.67 31.73 10.71
C SER A 14 2.31 30.40 11.41
N ILE A 15 2.35 29.27 10.71
CA ILE A 15 2.15 27.94 11.30
C ILE A 15 3.11 27.68 12.48
N ASP A 16 4.29 28.26 12.45
CA ASP A 16 5.30 28.14 13.51
C ASP A 16 4.79 28.66 14.87
N VAL A 17 3.96 29.70 14.87
CA VAL A 17 3.34 30.23 16.11
C VAL A 17 2.46 29.17 16.76
N TYR A 18 1.69 28.43 15.96
CA TYR A 18 0.82 27.38 16.45
C TYR A 18 1.59 26.12 16.90
N LEU A 19 2.81 25.93 16.41
CA LEU A 19 3.67 24.79 16.76
C LEU A 19 4.53 25.04 18.01
N GLN A 20 4.54 26.25 18.58
CA GLN A 20 5.31 26.57 19.78
C GLN A 20 5.01 25.63 20.97
N PRO A 21 3.74 25.31 21.31
CA PRO A 21 3.44 24.37 22.39
C PRO A 21 4.00 22.98 22.12
N LEU A 22 3.87 22.48 20.89
CA LEU A 22 4.42 21.19 20.48
C LEU A 22 5.95 21.17 20.61
N VAL A 23 6.63 22.23 20.18
CA VAL A 23 8.09 22.32 20.30
C VAL A 23 8.54 22.38 21.76
N ALA A 24 7.78 23.07 22.63
CA ALA A 24 8.05 23.09 24.07
C ALA A 24 7.91 21.68 24.69
N GLU A 25 6.82 20.97 24.38
CA GLU A 25 6.60 19.58 24.81
C GLU A 25 7.70 18.64 24.30
N LEU A 26 8.09 18.76 23.03
CA LEU A 26 9.17 17.94 22.44
C LEU A 26 10.54 18.20 23.08
N LYS A 27 10.82 19.42 23.54
CA LYS A 27 12.04 19.73 24.30
C LYS A 27 12.03 19.05 25.67
N GLN A 28 10.89 19.06 26.35
CA GLN A 28 10.71 18.38 27.63
C GLN A 28 10.82 16.85 27.48
N LEU A 29 10.18 16.29 26.44
CA LEU A 29 10.26 14.87 26.13
C LEU A 29 11.67 14.44 25.71
N TRP A 30 12.48 15.34 25.14
CA TRP A 30 13.87 15.04 24.82
C TRP A 30 14.74 14.88 26.07
N THR A 31 14.53 15.72 27.09
CA THR A 31 15.23 15.59 28.37
C THR A 31 14.76 14.36 29.14
N GLY A 32 13.47 14.05 29.04
CA GLY A 32 12.80 12.93 29.69
C GLY A 32 11.73 13.40 30.66
N VAL A 33 10.65 12.64 30.74
CA VAL A 33 9.56 12.82 31.71
C VAL A 33 9.27 11.49 32.39
N ASP A 34 8.92 11.52 33.67
CA ASP A 34 8.47 10.33 34.38
C ASP A 34 7.10 9.90 33.82
N ALA A 35 7.03 8.65 33.36
CA ALA A 35 5.80 8.05 32.84
C ALA A 35 5.57 6.69 33.53
N TYR A 36 4.30 6.35 33.73
CA TYR A 36 3.92 5.06 34.31
C TYR A 36 3.60 4.07 33.20
N ASP A 37 4.28 2.93 33.19
CA ASP A 37 3.94 1.79 32.35
C ASP A 37 2.89 0.94 33.07
N SER A 38 1.64 0.99 32.60
CA SER A 38 0.55 0.19 33.18
C SER A 38 0.72 -1.32 32.99
N SER A 39 1.48 -1.77 32.00
CA SER A 39 1.71 -3.19 31.73
C SER A 39 2.69 -3.78 32.74
N ASN A 40 3.78 -3.06 32.99
CA ASN A 40 4.84 -3.50 33.90
C ASN A 40 4.66 -2.96 35.33
N SER A 41 3.65 -2.09 35.54
CA SER A 41 3.35 -1.44 36.80
C SER A 41 4.53 -0.65 37.40
N GLU A 42 5.37 -0.06 36.55
CA GLU A 42 6.59 0.64 36.96
C GLU A 42 6.68 2.06 36.37
N MET A 43 7.43 2.92 37.05
CA MET A 43 7.80 4.24 36.54
C MET A 43 9.03 4.10 35.65
N PHE A 44 9.00 4.71 34.46
CA PHE A 44 10.15 4.79 33.58
C PHE A 44 10.33 6.21 33.07
N MET A 45 11.57 6.55 32.72
CA MET A 45 11.88 7.84 32.10
C MET A 45 11.55 7.77 30.60
N MET A 46 10.40 8.32 30.22
CA MET A 46 9.99 8.39 28.83
C MET A 46 10.74 9.52 28.12
N ARG A 47 11.37 9.17 26.98
CA ARG A 47 11.93 10.15 26.04
C ARG A 47 11.26 10.03 24.68
N ALA A 48 11.06 11.15 24.00
CA ALA A 48 10.56 11.18 22.64
C ALA A 48 11.26 12.23 21.80
N SER A 49 11.35 11.97 20.49
CA SER A 49 11.87 12.92 19.50
C SER A 49 10.96 12.97 18.28
N LEU A 50 10.91 14.13 17.64
CA LEU A 50 10.26 14.27 16.35
C LEU A 50 11.15 13.62 15.27
N PHE A 51 10.68 12.49 14.75
CA PHE A 51 11.39 11.72 13.72
C PHE A 51 11.43 12.45 12.37
N CYS A 52 10.26 12.68 11.75
CA CYS A 52 10.11 13.51 10.55
C CYS A 52 8.72 14.15 10.51
N THR A 53 8.54 15.08 9.58
CA THR A 53 7.21 15.61 9.22
C THR A 53 6.81 15.09 7.85
N ILE A 54 5.52 14.83 7.65
CA ILE A 54 4.94 14.48 6.34
C ILE A 54 3.90 15.54 6.04
N SER A 55 4.00 16.15 4.87
CA SER A 55 3.06 17.15 4.41
C SER A 55 2.87 17.05 2.90
N ASP A 56 1.74 17.54 2.42
CA ASP A 56 1.64 17.81 1.00
C ASP A 56 2.69 18.85 0.57
N PHE A 57 2.95 18.94 -0.74
CA PHE A 57 4.03 19.78 -1.24
C PHE A 57 3.83 21.30 -0.95
N PRO A 58 2.60 21.84 -0.96
CA PRO A 58 2.34 23.18 -0.42
C PRO A 58 2.58 23.30 1.10
N GLY A 59 2.19 22.31 1.90
CA GLY A 59 2.45 22.28 3.34
C GLY A 59 3.94 22.26 3.67
N LEU A 60 4.76 21.63 2.82
CA LEU A 60 6.21 21.60 2.96
C LEU A 60 6.80 23.02 2.93
N ASP A 61 6.32 23.87 2.02
CA ASP A 61 6.74 25.28 1.92
C ASP A 61 6.51 26.02 3.24
N ASN A 62 5.32 25.87 3.81
CA ASN A 62 4.95 26.49 5.08
C ASN A 62 5.73 25.93 6.27
N LEU A 63 5.96 24.61 6.34
CA LEU A 63 6.61 23.98 7.49
C LEU A 63 8.14 24.18 7.47
N SER A 64 8.77 23.94 6.33
CA SER A 64 10.23 23.99 6.18
C SER A 64 10.76 25.40 5.90
N GLY A 65 9.94 26.28 5.31
CA GLY A 65 10.36 27.54 4.72
C GLY A 65 11.02 27.39 3.35
N TRP A 66 11.07 26.19 2.77
CA TRP A 66 11.64 25.91 1.45
C TRP A 66 10.67 26.25 0.32
N ASN A 67 11.05 27.16 -0.58
CA ASN A 67 10.17 27.63 -1.64
C ASN A 67 9.90 26.55 -2.71
N THR A 68 8.71 25.97 -2.68
CA THR A 68 8.28 24.90 -3.61
C THR A 68 7.78 25.40 -4.97
N HIS A 69 7.79 26.72 -5.21
CA HIS A 69 7.29 27.33 -6.45
C HIS A 69 8.40 27.77 -7.43
N THR A 70 9.66 27.65 -7.04
CA THR A 70 10.82 28.09 -7.84
C THR A 70 11.31 26.99 -8.77
N LEU A 71 12.39 27.29 -9.50
CA LEU A 71 13.16 26.30 -10.26
C LEU A 71 13.91 25.31 -9.35
N PHE A 72 14.09 25.64 -8.08
CA PHE A 72 14.75 24.82 -7.06
C PHE A 72 13.75 24.15 -6.12
N ALA A 73 12.53 23.87 -6.59
CA ALA A 73 11.45 23.38 -5.75
C ALA A 73 11.77 22.06 -5.01
N CYS A 74 12.67 21.22 -5.55
CA CYS A 74 13.01 19.95 -4.92
C CYS A 74 13.82 20.16 -3.63
N PRO A 75 13.31 19.74 -2.45
CA PRO A 75 14.01 19.90 -1.18
C PRO A 75 15.26 19.01 -1.06
N THR A 76 15.31 17.93 -1.85
CA THR A 76 16.43 16.98 -1.86
C THR A 76 17.57 17.48 -2.73
N CYS A 77 17.29 17.87 -3.98
CA CYS A 77 18.30 18.39 -4.91
C CYS A 77 18.72 19.83 -4.61
N LYS A 78 17.84 20.61 -3.98
CA LYS A 78 18.13 22.00 -3.61
C LYS A 78 18.58 22.83 -4.82
N PHE A 79 19.73 23.48 -4.71
CA PHE A 79 20.31 24.31 -5.78
C PHE A 79 20.86 23.48 -6.96
N GLU A 80 21.04 22.17 -6.79
CA GLU A 80 21.42 21.24 -7.88
C GLU A 80 20.19 20.75 -8.68
N THR A 81 19.00 21.30 -8.41
CA THR A 81 17.80 20.96 -9.16
C THR A 81 17.91 21.44 -10.61
N GLU A 82 18.11 20.52 -11.54
CA GLU A 82 17.94 20.84 -12.97
C GLU A 82 16.45 20.99 -13.30
N SER A 83 16.04 22.21 -13.59
CA SER A 83 14.69 22.50 -14.03
C SER A 83 14.67 23.68 -14.99
N LYS A 84 13.55 23.84 -15.70
CA LYS A 84 13.36 24.98 -16.58
C LYS A 84 11.92 25.46 -16.59
N ARG A 85 11.76 26.75 -16.82
CA ARG A 85 10.46 27.38 -17.01
C ARG A 85 10.01 27.22 -18.47
N LEU A 86 8.90 26.52 -18.69
CA LEU A 86 8.30 26.38 -20.01
C LEU A 86 7.67 27.70 -20.46
N LYS A 87 8.01 28.16 -21.68
CA LYS A 87 7.60 29.47 -22.22
C LYS A 87 6.09 29.54 -22.44
N HIS A 88 5.52 28.53 -23.07
CA HIS A 88 4.09 28.47 -23.40
C HIS A 88 3.28 27.81 -22.29
N GLY A 89 3.79 26.72 -21.71
CA GLY A 89 3.15 26.02 -20.61
C GLY A 89 3.08 26.82 -19.32
N LYS A 90 3.97 27.81 -19.11
CA LYS A 90 4.09 28.61 -17.88
C LYS A 90 4.13 27.71 -16.64
N LYS A 91 4.89 26.62 -16.73
CA LYS A 91 5.14 25.66 -15.63
C LYS A 91 6.62 25.36 -15.54
N ASN A 92 7.09 25.05 -14.34
CA ASN A 92 8.44 24.55 -14.13
C ASN A 92 8.40 23.06 -14.49
N CYS A 93 9.32 22.61 -15.35
CA CYS A 93 9.53 21.20 -15.61
C CYS A 93 10.89 20.76 -15.08
N PHE A 94 10.91 19.59 -14.48
CA PHE A 94 12.03 19.01 -13.75
C PHE A 94 12.49 17.78 -14.53
N MET A 95 13.40 18.01 -15.46
CA MET A 95 14.01 16.97 -16.31
C MET A 95 15.47 16.77 -15.88
N GLY A 96 16.30 16.19 -16.73
CA GLY A 96 17.71 16.04 -16.43
C GLY A 96 18.00 14.82 -15.57
N HIS A 97 17.11 13.81 -15.58
CA HIS A 97 17.30 12.60 -14.77
C HIS A 97 18.56 11.80 -15.20
N ARG A 98 19.17 12.14 -16.34
CA ARG A 98 20.45 11.59 -16.82
C ARG A 98 21.61 11.84 -15.85
N ARG A 99 21.54 12.89 -15.02
CA ARG A 99 22.58 13.19 -14.02
C ARG A 99 22.71 12.12 -12.94
N TYR A 100 21.66 11.33 -12.73
CA TYR A 100 21.63 10.23 -11.75
C TYR A 100 22.14 8.91 -12.31
N LEU A 101 22.49 8.86 -13.59
CA LEU A 101 23.11 7.68 -14.18
C LEU A 101 24.59 7.60 -13.78
N PRO A 102 25.22 6.40 -13.78
CA PRO A 102 26.67 6.27 -13.59
C PRO A 102 27.50 7.18 -14.52
N LEU A 103 28.69 7.60 -14.07
CA LEU A 103 29.56 8.52 -14.82
C LEU A 103 29.96 7.99 -16.21
N ASP A 104 30.08 6.67 -16.34
CA ASP A 104 30.42 5.94 -17.55
C ASP A 104 29.19 5.60 -18.43
N HIS A 105 27.98 5.97 -18.00
CA HIS A 105 26.76 5.65 -18.73
C HIS A 105 26.65 6.43 -20.04
N THR A 106 26.35 5.74 -21.15
CA THR A 106 26.28 6.32 -22.52
C THR A 106 25.34 7.53 -22.66
N TYR A 107 24.29 7.59 -21.85
CA TYR A 107 23.33 8.69 -21.81
C TYR A 107 23.67 9.83 -20.85
N ARG A 108 24.77 9.78 -20.09
CA ARG A 108 25.18 10.86 -19.18
C ARG A 108 26.08 11.87 -19.91
N PRO A 109 25.67 13.15 -20.05
CA PRO A 109 26.55 14.18 -20.58
C PRO A 109 27.72 14.48 -19.62
N ARG A 110 28.89 14.90 -20.15
CA ARG A 110 29.98 15.47 -19.35
C ARG A 110 29.60 16.91 -19.00
N ASP A 111 29.75 17.29 -17.74
CA ASP A 111 29.21 18.54 -17.18
C ASP A 111 29.52 19.78 -18.02
N GLU A 112 28.48 20.52 -18.40
CA GLU A 112 28.53 21.95 -18.65
C GLU A 112 27.78 22.63 -17.51
N GLY A 113 28.55 23.08 -16.51
CA GLY A 113 28.01 23.85 -15.40
C GLY A 113 27.29 25.10 -15.90
N THR A 114 26.25 25.53 -15.19
CA THR A 114 25.72 26.88 -15.36
C THR A 114 25.35 27.54 -14.05
N SER A 115 25.33 28.86 -14.15
CA SER A 115 25.75 29.90 -13.22
C SER A 115 24.67 30.45 -12.29
N GLU A 116 25.21 31.14 -11.29
CA GLU A 116 24.66 32.18 -10.41
C GLU A 116 23.60 33.07 -11.07
N ASP A 117 22.37 33.03 -10.54
CA ASP A 117 21.85 34.08 -9.63
C ASP A 117 20.50 33.56 -9.08
N GLY A 118 20.46 33.24 -7.79
CA GLY A 118 19.38 32.46 -7.19
C GLY A 118 18.23 33.33 -6.65
N PRO A 119 16.95 33.00 -6.90
CA PRO A 119 15.83 33.62 -6.18
C PRO A 119 15.93 33.30 -4.68
N LEU A 120 15.29 34.12 -3.84
CA LEU A 120 15.09 33.85 -2.39
C LEU A 120 14.42 32.47 -2.20
N GLN A 121 15.23 31.44 -1.97
CA GLN A 121 14.79 30.05 -1.87
C GLN A 121 14.27 29.71 -0.48
N TRP A 122 14.79 30.37 0.56
CA TRP A 122 14.30 30.27 1.93
C TRP A 122 13.37 31.44 2.25
N LYS A 123 12.16 31.12 2.73
CA LYS A 123 11.16 32.10 3.16
C LYS A 123 11.19 32.37 4.66
N LYS A 124 11.61 31.38 5.45
CA LYS A 124 11.77 31.47 6.91
C LYS A 124 12.68 30.36 7.43
N LYS A 125 13.13 30.52 8.68
CA LYS A 125 13.68 29.43 9.49
C LYS A 125 12.53 28.70 10.17
N SER A 126 12.39 27.40 9.94
CA SER A 126 11.38 26.57 10.62
C SER A 126 11.62 26.52 12.14
N ILE A 127 10.55 26.57 12.93
CA ILE A 127 10.60 26.44 14.39
C ILE A 127 11.23 25.12 14.86
N PHE A 128 11.17 24.05 14.05
CA PHE A 128 11.77 22.77 14.41
C PHE A 128 13.29 22.84 14.57
N TRP A 129 13.96 23.86 14.02
CA TRP A 129 15.39 24.11 14.28
C TRP A 129 15.71 24.52 15.71
N ASP A 130 14.70 24.79 16.54
CA ASP A 130 14.89 25.02 17.97
C ASP A 130 14.98 23.69 18.76
N LEU A 131 14.67 22.55 18.13
CA LEU A 131 14.86 21.23 18.71
C LEU A 131 16.35 20.84 18.62
N PRO A 132 16.98 20.40 19.73
CA PRO A 132 18.43 20.18 19.78
C PRO A 132 18.93 19.08 18.84
N TYR A 133 18.07 18.12 18.48
CA TYR A 133 18.40 17.00 17.61
C TYR A 133 18.09 17.24 16.12
N TRP A 134 17.30 18.26 15.77
CA TRP A 134 16.74 18.42 14.42
C TRP A 134 17.80 18.56 13.32
N GLN A 135 18.92 19.20 13.64
CA GLN A 135 20.04 19.35 12.72
C GLN A 135 20.66 18.00 12.30
N HIS A 136 20.57 17.00 13.18
CA HIS A 136 21.13 15.65 12.99
C HIS A 136 20.16 14.69 12.29
N ASN A 137 18.88 15.06 12.10
CA ASN A 137 17.92 14.20 11.40
C ASN A 137 18.27 14.12 9.90
N HIS A 138 18.49 12.90 9.42
CA HIS A 138 18.72 12.61 8.00
C HIS A 138 17.49 12.92 7.13
N ILE A 139 16.29 12.69 7.68
CA ILE A 139 15.02 13.05 7.03
C ILE A 139 14.20 13.95 7.95
N ARG A 140 14.20 15.24 7.65
CA ARG A 140 13.39 16.24 8.38
C ARG A 140 11.97 16.32 7.85
N HIS A 141 11.85 16.26 6.53
CA HIS A 141 10.58 16.35 5.81
C HIS A 141 10.49 15.16 4.86
N CYS A 142 9.70 14.17 5.27
CA CYS A 142 9.42 12.97 4.51
C CYS A 142 8.52 13.31 3.31
N LEU A 143 8.86 12.80 2.13
CA LEU A 143 8.01 12.93 0.95
C LEU A 143 6.71 12.16 1.13
N ASP A 144 5.59 12.83 0.85
CA ASP A 144 4.26 12.23 0.86
C ASP A 144 4.08 11.30 -0.34
N MET A 145 4.52 10.05 -0.17
CA MET A 145 4.48 9.01 -1.21
C MET A 145 3.05 8.82 -1.75
N MET A 146 2.03 8.84 -0.88
CA MET A 146 0.62 8.67 -1.27
C MET A 146 0.19 9.73 -2.28
N HIS A 147 0.48 11.00 -1.98
CA HIS A 147 0.13 12.08 -2.88
C HIS A 147 1.01 12.10 -4.13
N ILE A 148 2.30 11.77 -4.03
CA ILE A 148 3.20 11.66 -5.17
C ILE A 148 2.69 10.59 -6.14
N GLU A 149 2.46 9.37 -5.67
CA GLU A 149 1.97 8.24 -6.45
C GLU A 149 0.64 8.59 -7.13
N LYS A 150 -0.31 9.17 -6.38
CA LYS A 150 -1.59 9.61 -6.95
C LYS A 150 -1.38 10.64 -8.07
N ASN A 151 -0.55 11.66 -7.86
CA ASN A 151 -0.28 12.69 -8.87
C ASN A 151 0.40 12.10 -10.11
N VAL A 152 1.33 11.16 -9.93
CA VAL A 152 2.00 10.45 -11.02
C VAL A 152 1.00 9.58 -11.79
N CYS A 153 0.16 8.81 -11.09
CA CYS A 153 -0.91 8.01 -11.67
C CYS A 153 -1.86 8.87 -12.52
N ASP A 154 -2.34 10.00 -11.97
CA ASP A 154 -3.20 10.95 -12.68
C ASP A 154 -2.50 11.54 -13.92
N ASN A 155 -1.22 11.92 -13.80
CA ASN A 155 -0.44 12.44 -14.92
C ASN A 155 -0.32 11.41 -16.04
N VAL A 156 0.01 10.15 -15.72
CA VAL A 156 0.08 9.05 -16.69
C VAL A 156 -1.29 8.85 -17.33
N LEU A 157 -2.32 8.59 -16.51
CA LEU A 157 -3.66 8.22 -16.95
C LEU A 157 -4.28 9.28 -17.87
N PHE A 158 -4.25 10.55 -17.47
CA PHE A 158 -4.88 11.62 -18.24
C PHE A 158 -4.08 12.03 -19.48
N THR A 159 -2.78 11.75 -19.52
CA THR A 159 -1.96 11.96 -20.71
C THR A 159 -2.22 10.88 -21.75
N VAL A 160 -2.21 9.60 -21.36
CA VAL A 160 -2.43 8.48 -22.32
C VAL A 160 -3.89 8.41 -22.81
N LEU A 161 -4.86 8.76 -21.96
CA LEU A 161 -6.27 8.87 -22.33
C LEU A 161 -6.62 10.18 -23.05
N ASP A 162 -5.70 11.12 -23.17
CA ASP A 162 -5.92 12.45 -23.77
C ASP A 162 -7.14 13.17 -23.18
N ASP A 163 -7.20 13.27 -21.85
CA ASP A 163 -8.21 14.07 -21.18
C ASP A 163 -7.92 15.55 -21.43
N LYS A 164 -8.75 16.20 -22.25
CA LYS A 164 -8.56 17.60 -22.68
C LYS A 164 -8.27 18.60 -21.56
N LYS A 165 -8.75 18.35 -20.33
CA LYS A 165 -8.56 19.26 -19.19
C LYS A 165 -7.26 19.00 -18.44
N ARG A 166 -6.81 17.73 -18.40
CA ARG A 166 -5.76 17.27 -17.49
C ARG A 166 -4.51 16.72 -18.18
N THR A 167 -4.57 16.47 -19.48
CA THR A 167 -3.45 15.97 -20.27
C THR A 167 -2.22 16.89 -20.17
N LYS A 168 -1.04 16.27 -20.07
CA LYS A 168 0.26 16.95 -20.18
C LYS A 168 0.70 17.13 -21.63
N ASP A 169 -0.14 16.73 -22.57
CA ASP A 169 0.10 16.84 -24.00
C ASP A 169 -0.96 17.74 -24.65
N ASN A 170 -0.80 19.05 -24.47
CA ASN A 170 -1.69 20.06 -25.03
C ASN A 170 -0.92 20.98 -26.00
N LEU A 171 -1.64 21.89 -26.69
CA LEU A 171 -1.03 22.79 -27.67
C LEU A 171 0.15 23.59 -27.12
N ASN A 172 0.10 24.04 -25.86
CA ASN A 172 1.21 24.76 -25.24
C ASN A 172 2.42 23.84 -25.05
N ALA A 173 2.22 22.60 -24.60
CA ALA A 173 3.29 21.61 -24.50
C ALA A 173 3.94 21.35 -25.88
N ARG A 174 3.14 21.30 -26.96
CA ARG A 174 3.66 21.16 -28.34
C ARG A 174 4.43 22.38 -28.82
N ARG A 175 3.98 23.60 -28.50
CA ARG A 175 4.71 24.84 -28.78
C ARG A 175 6.02 24.92 -27.99
N ASP A 176 6.04 24.40 -26.77
CA ASP A 176 7.27 24.27 -25.98
C ASP A 176 8.26 23.31 -26.65
N LEU A 177 7.81 22.17 -27.22
CA LEU A 177 8.68 21.28 -28.01
C LEU A 177 9.33 22.02 -29.20
N TYR A 178 8.53 22.80 -29.93
CA TYR A 178 9.03 23.64 -31.03
C TYR A 178 10.05 24.66 -30.55
N LYS A 179 9.75 25.40 -29.48
CA LYS A 179 10.66 26.42 -28.95
C LYS A 179 11.97 25.83 -28.42
N LEU A 180 11.94 24.61 -27.91
CA LEU A 180 13.11 23.89 -27.42
C LEU A 180 13.91 23.20 -28.54
N GLY A 181 13.41 23.17 -29.78
CA GLY A 181 14.09 22.49 -30.89
C GLY A 181 14.14 20.97 -30.74
N ILE A 182 13.23 20.35 -29.97
CA ILE A 182 13.23 18.91 -29.72
C ILE A 182 12.00 18.24 -30.33
N ARG A 183 12.16 17.00 -30.81
CA ARG A 183 11.07 16.15 -31.33
C ARG A 183 10.24 16.83 -32.42
N GLU A 184 10.90 17.23 -33.51
CA GLU A 184 10.29 17.93 -34.64
C GLU A 184 9.00 17.27 -35.17
N LYS A 185 8.96 15.93 -35.23
CA LYS A 185 7.79 15.13 -35.63
C LYS A 185 6.52 15.37 -34.79
N LEU A 186 6.66 16.05 -33.66
CA LEU A 186 5.61 16.31 -32.68
C LEU A 186 5.24 17.80 -32.60
N HIS A 187 5.84 18.67 -33.42
CA HIS A 187 5.56 20.10 -33.42
C HIS A 187 4.17 20.41 -33.99
N PRO A 188 3.53 21.52 -33.57
CA PRO A 188 2.31 22.00 -34.22
C PRO A 188 2.53 22.29 -35.71
N TYR A 189 1.50 22.10 -36.53
CA TYR A 189 1.58 22.50 -37.93
C TYR A 189 1.71 24.02 -38.06
N PRO A 190 2.48 24.53 -39.05
CA PRO A 190 2.63 25.97 -39.27
C PRO A 190 1.27 26.67 -39.34
N ASN A 191 1.13 27.77 -38.61
CA ASN A 191 -0.09 28.59 -38.55
C ASN A 191 -1.37 27.83 -38.15
N SER A 192 -1.24 26.70 -37.44
CA SER A 192 -2.38 25.88 -36.99
C SER A 192 -2.36 25.61 -35.49
N ASN A 193 -3.55 25.38 -34.93
CA ASN A 193 -3.71 24.83 -33.58
C ASN A 193 -3.73 23.28 -33.58
N LYS A 194 -3.58 22.64 -34.75
CA LYS A 194 -3.49 21.19 -34.89
C LYS A 194 -2.03 20.74 -34.76
N PHE A 195 -1.83 19.53 -34.25
CA PHE A 195 -0.51 18.90 -34.08
C PHE A 195 -0.60 17.38 -34.28
N PRO A 196 0.51 16.73 -34.67
CA PRO A 196 0.57 15.27 -34.86
C PRO A 196 0.23 14.49 -33.59
N GLN A 197 -0.36 13.30 -33.76
CA GLN A 197 -0.65 12.40 -32.64
C GLN A 197 0.66 11.82 -32.09
N ALA A 198 0.84 11.86 -30.77
CA ALA A 198 1.94 11.18 -30.10
C ALA A 198 1.70 9.67 -29.99
N CYS A 199 2.79 8.89 -29.94
CA CYS A 199 2.76 7.44 -29.77
C CYS A 199 2.14 6.99 -28.44
N PHE A 200 2.22 7.80 -27.38
CA PHE A 200 1.67 7.48 -26.06
C PHE A 200 0.17 7.76 -25.92
N LYS A 201 -0.47 8.35 -26.94
CA LYS A 201 -1.90 8.66 -26.92
C LYS A 201 -2.69 7.50 -27.49
N MET A 202 -3.56 6.92 -26.65
CA MET A 202 -4.44 5.82 -27.04
C MET A 202 -5.46 6.27 -28.10
N LYS A 203 -5.68 5.41 -29.10
CA LYS A 203 -6.80 5.45 -30.03
C LYS A 203 -8.09 5.08 -29.31
N ASN A 204 -9.24 5.37 -29.92
CA ASN A 204 -10.53 5.06 -29.31
C ASN A 204 -10.72 3.57 -29.00
N THR A 205 -10.29 2.68 -29.90
CA THR A 205 -10.33 1.21 -29.69
C THR A 205 -9.45 0.77 -28.52
N GLU A 206 -8.25 1.33 -28.42
CA GLU A 206 -7.31 1.09 -27.31
C GLU A 206 -7.87 1.60 -25.97
N LYS A 207 -8.53 2.78 -25.95
CA LYS A 207 -9.23 3.29 -24.77
C LYS A 207 -10.36 2.37 -24.34
N ASP A 208 -11.13 1.84 -25.29
CA ASP A 208 -12.25 0.95 -24.99
C ASP A 208 -11.74 -0.34 -24.33
N ILE A 209 -10.64 -0.93 -24.83
CA ILE A 209 -9.97 -2.09 -24.19
C ILE A 209 -9.47 -1.73 -22.79
N PHE A 210 -8.72 -0.63 -22.66
CA PHE A 210 -8.16 -0.17 -21.39
C PHE A 210 -9.24 0.01 -20.32
N LEU A 211 -10.32 0.72 -20.67
CA LEU A 211 -11.41 1.01 -19.74
C LEU A 211 -12.24 -0.23 -19.43
N GLN A 212 -12.40 -1.16 -20.37
CA GLN A 212 -13.10 -2.42 -20.12
C GLN A 212 -12.38 -3.28 -19.07
N ILE A 213 -11.04 -3.31 -19.11
CA ILE A 213 -10.22 -3.98 -18.09
C ILE A 213 -10.50 -3.37 -16.70
N LEU A 214 -10.43 -2.03 -16.59
CA LEU A 214 -10.70 -1.33 -15.34
C LEU A 214 -12.16 -1.46 -14.87
N LYS A 215 -13.12 -1.58 -15.81
CA LYS A 215 -14.56 -1.71 -15.51
C LYS A 215 -14.90 -3.09 -14.95
N ASN A 216 -14.23 -4.12 -15.43
CA ASN A 216 -14.56 -5.52 -15.16
C ASN A 216 -13.81 -6.12 -13.98
N VAL A 217 -12.76 -5.45 -13.47
CA VAL A 217 -12.03 -5.96 -12.31
C VAL A 217 -12.93 -6.07 -11.08
N VAL A 218 -12.80 -7.19 -10.38
CA VAL A 218 -13.48 -7.47 -9.11
C VAL A 218 -12.40 -7.83 -8.10
N PHE A 219 -12.50 -7.28 -6.90
CA PHE A 219 -11.52 -7.47 -5.82
C PHE A 219 -12.15 -8.17 -4.61
N PRO A 220 -11.34 -8.77 -3.73
CA PRO A 220 -11.81 -9.24 -2.43
C PRO A 220 -12.49 -8.14 -1.62
N ASP A 221 -13.48 -8.50 -0.81
CA ASP A 221 -14.13 -7.58 0.14
C ASP A 221 -13.07 -6.88 1.00
N SER A 222 -13.21 -5.57 1.15
CA SER A 222 -12.29 -4.67 1.86
C SER A 222 -10.89 -4.47 1.25
N TYR A 223 -10.58 -5.05 0.09
CA TYR A 223 -9.26 -4.87 -0.54
C TYR A 223 -9.14 -3.55 -1.33
N ALA A 224 -10.11 -3.23 -2.19
CA ALA A 224 -10.12 -2.01 -2.98
C ALA A 224 -11.52 -1.42 -3.08
N SER A 225 -11.61 -0.14 -3.45
CA SER A 225 -12.90 0.46 -3.75
C SER A 225 -13.46 -0.06 -5.08
N ASN A 226 -14.72 0.23 -5.37
CA ASN A 226 -15.36 -0.17 -6.63
C ASN A 226 -14.89 0.73 -7.79
N ILE A 227 -13.71 0.42 -8.34
CA ILE A 227 -13.08 1.09 -9.49
C ILE A 227 -14.02 1.20 -10.69
N SER A 228 -14.91 0.22 -10.88
CA SER A 228 -15.90 0.24 -11.96
C SER A 228 -16.77 1.50 -11.94
N ARG A 229 -17.06 2.08 -10.76
CA ARG A 229 -17.82 3.34 -10.64
C ARG A 229 -17.07 4.55 -11.19
N CYS A 230 -15.74 4.49 -11.22
CA CYS A 230 -14.88 5.58 -11.71
C CYS A 230 -14.75 5.58 -13.24
N VAL A 231 -15.26 4.55 -13.93
CA VAL A 231 -15.07 4.34 -15.37
C VAL A 231 -16.36 4.59 -16.15
N ASP A 232 -16.29 5.53 -17.09
CA ASP A 232 -17.33 5.80 -18.09
C ASP A 232 -16.81 5.42 -19.48
N ILE A 233 -17.21 4.23 -19.96
CA ILE A 233 -16.81 3.68 -21.27
C ILE A 233 -17.36 4.54 -22.41
N LYS A 234 -18.62 4.99 -22.32
CA LYS A 234 -19.27 5.78 -23.37
C LYS A 234 -18.54 7.10 -23.60
N LYS A 235 -18.13 7.77 -22.51
CA LYS A 235 -17.35 9.01 -22.59
C LYS A 235 -15.85 8.80 -22.70
N ARG A 236 -15.37 7.55 -22.62
CA ARG A 236 -13.96 7.15 -22.55
C ARG A 236 -13.18 7.90 -21.47
N LYS A 237 -13.75 7.96 -20.28
CA LYS A 237 -13.23 8.77 -19.17
C LYS A 237 -13.10 7.97 -17.88
N VAL A 238 -12.11 8.40 -17.09
CA VAL A 238 -11.96 8.01 -15.70
C VAL A 238 -12.08 9.24 -14.82
N SER A 239 -12.90 9.14 -13.77
CA SER A 239 -13.17 10.23 -12.83
C SER A 239 -13.53 9.70 -11.46
N GLY A 240 -13.21 10.45 -10.40
CA GLY A 240 -13.60 10.09 -9.02
C GLY A 240 -12.65 9.12 -8.33
N LEU A 241 -11.47 8.84 -8.89
CA LEU A 241 -10.42 8.08 -8.22
C LEU A 241 -9.94 8.81 -6.96
N LYS A 242 -9.79 8.07 -5.87
CA LYS A 242 -9.11 8.49 -4.64
C LYS A 242 -7.66 8.02 -4.64
N SER A 243 -6.86 8.49 -3.69
CA SER A 243 -5.44 8.14 -3.57
C SER A 243 -5.21 6.63 -3.51
N HIS A 244 -6.02 5.90 -2.74
CA HIS A 244 -5.94 4.44 -2.66
C HIS A 244 -6.33 3.75 -3.97
N ASP A 245 -7.26 4.33 -4.75
CA ASP A 245 -7.59 3.78 -6.06
C ASP A 245 -6.40 3.93 -7.01
N SER A 246 -5.74 5.08 -7.00
CA SER A 246 -4.51 5.32 -7.78
C SER A 246 -3.40 4.34 -7.42
N HIS A 247 -3.23 4.03 -6.13
CA HIS A 247 -2.30 3.01 -5.65
C HIS A 247 -2.62 1.62 -6.24
N ILE A 248 -3.87 1.16 -6.12
CA ILE A 248 -4.32 -0.11 -6.73
C ILE A 248 -4.13 -0.11 -8.25
N LEU A 249 -4.36 1.03 -8.90
CA LEU A 249 -4.14 1.19 -10.33
C LEU A 249 -2.65 1.01 -10.67
N MET A 250 -1.75 1.76 -10.01
CA MET A 250 -0.31 1.71 -10.26
C MET A 250 0.25 0.31 -10.03
N GLU A 251 -0.08 -0.34 -8.93
CA GLU A 251 0.58 -1.59 -8.56
C GLU A 251 0.05 -2.83 -9.29
N HIS A 252 -1.23 -2.83 -9.68
CA HIS A 252 -1.91 -4.04 -10.16
C HIS A 252 -2.53 -3.87 -11.54
N LEU A 253 -3.29 -2.81 -11.77
CA LEU A 253 -4.15 -2.74 -12.95
C LEU A 253 -3.47 -2.13 -14.17
N LEU A 254 -2.74 -1.03 -14.00
CA LEU A 254 -2.08 -0.31 -15.08
C LEU A 254 -1.04 -1.16 -15.81
N PRO A 255 -0.19 -1.97 -15.15
CA PRO A 255 0.72 -2.86 -15.85
C PRO A 255 0.01 -3.83 -16.81
N ILE A 256 -1.14 -4.36 -16.40
CA ILE A 256 -1.95 -5.29 -17.20
C ILE A 256 -2.64 -4.53 -18.34
N ALA A 257 -3.26 -3.41 -18.03
CA ALA A 257 -4.02 -2.62 -18.98
C ALA A 257 -3.14 -1.99 -20.07
N PHE A 258 -1.92 -1.52 -19.73
CA PHE A 258 -0.98 -0.93 -20.69
C PHE A 258 -0.46 -1.95 -21.69
N ARG A 259 -0.16 -3.20 -21.28
CA ARG A 259 0.32 -4.25 -22.19
C ARG A 259 -0.60 -4.49 -23.40
N LYS A 260 -1.91 -4.29 -23.22
CA LYS A 260 -2.93 -4.53 -24.26
C LYS A 260 -3.37 -3.26 -24.99
N SER A 261 -3.07 -2.08 -24.45
CA SER A 261 -3.68 -0.82 -24.91
C SER A 261 -2.68 0.22 -25.40
N LEU A 262 -1.38 0.01 -25.23
CA LEU A 262 -0.33 0.94 -25.65
C LEU A 262 0.74 0.23 -26.51
N PRO A 263 1.44 0.98 -27.38
CA PRO A 263 2.63 0.46 -28.07
C PRO A 263 3.68 -0.05 -27.09
N LYS A 264 4.43 -1.09 -27.50
CA LYS A 264 5.39 -1.79 -26.64
C LYS A 264 6.41 -0.84 -26.02
N GLU A 265 6.87 0.14 -26.79
CA GLU A 265 7.89 1.12 -26.41
C GLU A 265 7.41 2.07 -25.31
N VAL A 266 6.09 2.35 -25.25
CA VAL A 266 5.48 3.19 -24.21
C VAL A 266 5.07 2.32 -23.02
N ALA A 267 4.46 1.16 -23.29
CA ALA A 267 3.98 0.25 -22.26
C ALA A 267 5.12 -0.25 -21.37
N SER A 268 6.28 -0.63 -21.94
CA SER A 268 7.41 -1.13 -21.17
C SER A 268 7.87 -0.12 -20.11
N VAL A 269 8.07 1.13 -20.50
CA VAL A 269 8.55 2.19 -19.60
C VAL A 269 7.53 2.50 -18.49
N LEU A 270 6.23 2.55 -18.82
CA LEU A 270 5.18 2.77 -17.83
C LEU A 270 5.00 1.57 -16.89
N ILE A 271 5.20 0.34 -17.37
CA ILE A 271 5.18 -0.87 -16.55
C ILE A 271 6.37 -0.86 -15.58
N GLU A 272 7.57 -0.48 -16.03
CA GLU A 272 8.73 -0.33 -15.13
C GLU A 272 8.47 0.71 -14.03
N LEU A 273 7.85 1.85 -14.38
CA LEU A 273 7.42 2.84 -13.39
C LEU A 273 6.42 2.24 -12.37
N CYS A 274 5.46 1.46 -12.84
CA CYS A 274 4.49 0.79 -11.97
C CYS A 274 5.15 -0.27 -11.06
N ASN A 275 6.09 -1.05 -11.61
CA ASN A 275 6.85 -2.04 -10.85
C ASN A 275 7.70 -1.36 -9.75
N TYR A 276 8.28 -0.19 -10.04
CA TYR A 276 9.00 0.61 -9.04
C TYR A 276 8.11 0.93 -7.83
N PHE A 277 6.91 1.48 -8.05
CA PHE A 277 5.97 1.78 -6.95
C PHE A 277 5.58 0.51 -6.19
N ARG A 278 5.25 -0.57 -6.92
CA ARG A 278 4.88 -1.85 -6.32
C ARG A 278 5.98 -2.44 -5.44
N GLU A 279 7.23 -2.44 -5.90
CA GLU A 279 8.34 -2.98 -5.10
C GLU A 279 8.62 -2.09 -3.87
N LEU A 280 8.50 -0.76 -4.01
CA LEU A 280 8.71 0.19 -2.93
C LEU A 280 7.63 0.12 -1.83
N SER A 281 6.38 -0.23 -2.19
CA SER A 281 5.26 -0.36 -1.26
C SER A 281 5.19 -1.70 -0.53
N CYS A 282 6.17 -2.60 -0.73
CA CYS A 282 6.20 -3.89 -0.05
C CYS A 282 6.24 -3.72 1.49
N LYS A 283 5.56 -4.62 2.20
CA LYS A 283 5.55 -4.65 3.68
C LYS A 283 6.93 -4.88 4.29
N VAL A 284 7.81 -5.55 3.55
CA VAL A 284 9.19 -5.86 3.93
C VAL A 284 10.07 -5.38 2.78
N LEU A 285 11.09 -4.59 3.10
CA LEU A 285 12.04 -4.06 2.13
C LEU A 285 13.39 -4.77 2.29
N ASP A 286 13.95 -5.23 1.17
CA ASP A 286 15.35 -5.67 1.09
C ASP A 286 16.19 -4.50 0.56
N VAL A 287 17.18 -4.08 1.34
CA VAL A 287 18.08 -2.97 0.99
C VAL A 287 18.73 -3.17 -0.39
N LYS A 288 19.13 -4.40 -0.73
CA LYS A 288 19.73 -4.72 -2.04
C LYS A 288 18.74 -4.56 -3.18
N VAL A 289 17.45 -4.76 -2.92
CA VAL A 289 16.38 -4.50 -3.90
C VAL A 289 16.21 -3.00 -4.07
N ILE A 290 16.20 -2.22 -2.98
CA ILE A 290 16.06 -0.76 -3.06
C ILE A 290 17.23 -0.09 -3.81
N GLU A 291 18.47 -0.52 -3.57
CA GLU A 291 19.65 -0.02 -4.31
C GLU A 291 19.50 -0.23 -5.83
N LYS A 292 19.00 -1.40 -6.24
CA LYS A 292 18.70 -1.69 -7.65
C LYS A 292 17.54 -0.83 -8.17
N LEU A 293 16.51 -0.60 -7.35
CA LEU A 293 15.38 0.26 -7.71
C LEU A 293 15.82 1.70 -7.96
N GLN A 294 16.75 2.26 -7.17
CA GLN A 294 17.28 3.61 -7.38
C GLN A 294 17.96 3.78 -8.75
N GLN A 295 18.72 2.77 -9.18
CA GLN A 295 19.33 2.76 -10.51
C GLN A 295 18.26 2.63 -11.61
N ARG A 296 17.30 1.72 -11.43
CA ARG A 296 16.22 1.47 -12.40
C ARG A 296 15.29 2.67 -12.57
N ILE A 297 14.94 3.39 -11.50
CA ILE A 297 14.05 4.54 -11.61
C ILE A 297 14.71 5.69 -12.37
N SER A 298 16.01 5.90 -12.17
CA SER A 298 16.79 6.89 -12.92
C SER A 298 16.73 6.62 -14.43
N LEU A 299 16.95 5.36 -14.83
CA LEU A 299 16.80 4.93 -16.23
C LEU A 299 15.36 5.05 -16.74
N THR A 300 14.38 4.67 -15.92
CA THR A 300 12.96 4.74 -16.27
C THR A 300 12.55 6.17 -16.57
N LEU A 301 12.92 7.13 -15.69
CA LEU A 301 12.64 8.55 -15.91
C LEU A 301 13.36 9.10 -17.15
N CYS A 302 14.61 8.67 -17.42
CA CYS A 302 15.31 9.01 -18.66
C CYS A 302 14.56 8.52 -19.92
N HIS A 303 14.07 7.27 -19.92
CA HIS A 303 13.28 6.75 -21.02
C HIS A 303 11.95 7.49 -21.16
N MET A 304 11.31 7.85 -20.04
CA MET A 304 10.12 8.70 -20.08
C MET A 304 10.42 10.06 -20.71
N GLU A 305 11.58 10.68 -20.42
CA GLU A 305 12.01 11.96 -21.02
C GLU A 305 12.26 11.87 -22.53
N MET A 306 12.38 10.67 -23.08
CA MET A 306 12.45 10.45 -24.54
C MET A 306 11.05 10.32 -25.16
N ILE A 307 10.04 9.92 -24.37
CA ILE A 307 8.67 9.64 -24.83
C ILE A 307 7.70 10.80 -24.57
N PHE A 308 7.68 11.36 -23.36
CA PHE A 308 6.67 12.34 -22.92
C PHE A 308 7.16 13.79 -23.04
N PRO A 309 6.28 14.77 -23.33
CA PRO A 309 6.70 16.16 -23.45
C PRO A 309 7.22 16.72 -22.11
N PRO A 310 8.07 17.77 -22.11
CA PRO A 310 8.60 18.39 -20.89
C PRO A 310 7.53 18.74 -19.84
N SER A 311 6.33 19.12 -20.28
CA SER A 311 5.23 19.48 -19.37
C SER A 311 4.71 18.31 -18.50
N PHE A 312 5.06 17.08 -18.86
CA PHE A 312 4.80 15.87 -18.08
C PHE A 312 5.63 15.83 -16.78
N PHE A 313 6.87 16.33 -16.83
CA PHE A 313 7.84 16.27 -15.75
C PHE A 313 7.60 17.36 -14.71
N THR A 314 6.46 17.26 -14.02
CA THR A 314 6.14 18.09 -12.86
C THR A 314 7.05 17.74 -11.69
N ILE A 315 7.08 18.59 -10.65
CA ILE A 315 7.84 18.30 -9.43
C ILE A 315 7.47 16.94 -8.82
N MET A 316 6.18 16.56 -8.83
CA MET A 316 5.74 15.26 -8.32
C MET A 316 6.36 14.08 -9.07
N VAL A 317 6.59 14.21 -10.38
CA VAL A 317 7.26 13.16 -11.18
C VAL A 317 8.75 13.12 -10.85
N HIS A 318 9.38 14.28 -10.65
CA HIS A 318 10.78 14.34 -10.26
C HIS A 318 11.03 13.73 -8.88
N LEU A 319 10.16 13.98 -7.90
CA LEU A 319 10.30 13.46 -6.54
C LEU A 319 10.35 11.93 -6.46
N VAL A 320 9.82 11.22 -7.48
CA VAL A 320 9.87 9.76 -7.57
C VAL A 320 11.29 9.22 -7.47
N ILE A 321 12.30 9.94 -7.99
CA ILE A 321 13.69 9.50 -7.94
C ILE A 321 14.26 9.41 -6.52
N HIS A 322 13.71 10.19 -5.59
CA HIS A 322 14.18 10.29 -4.21
C HIS A 322 13.49 9.28 -3.27
N LEU A 323 12.37 8.68 -3.69
CA LEU A 323 11.57 7.82 -2.82
C LEU A 323 12.33 6.56 -2.38
N GLY A 324 13.23 6.05 -3.22
CA GLY A 324 14.07 4.89 -2.88
C GLY A 324 15.05 5.20 -1.75
N GLU A 325 15.71 6.35 -1.82
CA GLU A 325 16.65 6.79 -0.76
C GLU A 325 15.91 7.06 0.55
N GLU A 326 14.74 7.71 0.48
CA GLU A 326 13.90 7.90 1.66
C GLU A 326 13.45 6.58 2.28
N ALA A 327 13.13 5.56 1.48
CA ALA A 327 12.75 4.25 2.02
C ALA A 327 13.94 3.53 2.67
N MET A 328 15.17 3.73 2.18
CA MET A 328 16.38 3.22 2.84
C MET A 328 16.59 3.87 4.21
N LEU A 329 16.37 5.18 4.31
CA LEU A 329 16.63 5.95 5.51
C LEU A 329 15.47 5.86 6.54
N ALA A 330 14.22 5.83 6.09
CA ALA A 330 13.04 5.87 6.94
C ALA A 330 12.35 4.51 7.15
N GLY A 331 12.81 3.48 6.43
CA GLY A 331 12.16 2.19 6.38
C GLY A 331 10.90 2.14 5.49
N PRO A 332 10.10 1.07 5.64
CA PRO A 332 8.95 0.79 4.79
C PRO A 332 7.95 1.96 4.68
N VAL A 333 7.47 2.20 3.46
CA VAL A 333 6.54 3.30 3.16
C VAL A 333 5.25 3.19 3.96
N HIS A 334 4.83 1.97 4.36
CA HIS A 334 3.53 1.79 5.00
C HIS A 334 3.36 2.44 6.36
N TYR A 335 4.46 2.68 7.08
CA TYR A 335 4.46 3.44 8.32
C TYR A 335 4.37 4.96 8.11
N ARG A 336 4.54 5.42 6.87
CA ARG A 336 4.52 6.83 6.46
C ARG A 336 3.36 7.15 5.52
N TRP A 337 2.39 6.24 5.39
CA TRP A 337 1.18 6.50 4.61
C TRP A 337 0.31 7.56 5.28
N MET A 338 -0.21 8.47 4.48
CA MET A 338 -1.17 9.48 4.94
C MET A 338 -2.63 8.96 4.96
N TYR A 339 -2.90 7.73 4.51
CA TYR A 339 -4.25 7.14 4.53
C TYR A 339 -4.93 7.17 5.90
N PRO A 340 -4.28 6.77 7.01
CA PRO A 340 -4.92 6.82 8.34
C PRO A 340 -5.19 8.26 8.76
N VAL A 341 -4.26 9.17 8.49
CA VAL A 341 -4.35 10.60 8.83
C VAL A 341 -5.52 11.25 8.09
N GLU A 342 -5.62 11.06 6.77
CA GLU A 342 -6.74 11.59 5.98
C GLU A 342 -8.09 10.99 6.40
N ARG A 343 -8.11 9.73 6.81
CA ARG A 343 -9.33 9.10 7.35
C ARG A 343 -9.76 9.76 8.66
N SER A 344 -8.81 10.03 9.55
CA SER A 344 -9.07 10.80 10.79
C SER A 344 -9.57 12.20 10.48
N PHE A 345 -8.99 12.90 9.51
CA PHE A 345 -9.50 14.21 9.07
C PHE A 345 -10.91 14.12 8.48
N GLY A 346 -11.22 13.06 7.75
CA GLY A 346 -12.58 12.78 7.27
C GLY A 346 -13.59 12.60 8.40
N HIS A 347 -13.19 11.91 9.48
CA HIS A 347 -13.98 11.74 10.69
C HIS A 347 -14.21 13.07 11.42
N LEU A 348 -13.15 13.84 11.66
CA LEU A 348 -13.26 15.17 12.29
C LEU A 348 -14.14 16.11 11.47
N LYS A 349 -14.04 16.07 10.15
CA LYS A 349 -14.90 16.85 9.26
C LYS A 349 -16.39 16.52 9.42
N SER A 350 -16.73 15.31 9.86
CA SER A 350 -18.12 14.92 10.13
C SER A 350 -18.74 15.65 11.33
N TYR A 351 -17.91 16.23 12.21
CA TYR A 351 -18.36 17.05 13.34
C TYR A 351 -18.81 18.44 12.94
N VAL A 352 -18.44 18.91 11.75
CA VAL A 352 -18.82 20.24 11.27
C VAL A 352 -20.32 20.30 10.98
N ARG A 353 -21.11 20.73 11.97
CA ARG A 353 -22.56 21.00 11.83
C ARG A 353 -22.84 22.42 11.36
N ASN A 354 -22.00 23.38 11.76
CA ASN A 354 -22.06 24.76 11.32
C ASN A 354 -20.77 25.13 10.55
N LYS A 355 -20.91 25.41 9.25
CA LYS A 355 -19.77 25.80 8.40
C LYS A 355 -19.23 27.20 8.67
N ALA A 356 -19.95 28.04 9.42
CA ALA A 356 -19.48 29.37 9.81
C ALA A 356 -18.49 29.33 10.99
N ALA A 357 -18.51 28.25 11.78
CA ALA A 357 -17.60 28.02 12.90
C ALA A 357 -17.14 26.55 12.91
N PRO A 358 -16.43 26.09 11.86
CA PRO A 358 -16.02 24.69 11.73
C PRO A 358 -15.09 24.25 12.87
N GLU A 359 -14.22 25.14 13.34
CA GLU A 359 -13.29 24.89 14.45
C GLU A 359 -14.01 24.60 15.77
N GLY A 360 -15.01 25.40 16.14
CA GLY A 360 -15.83 25.18 17.32
C GLY A 360 -16.61 23.88 17.21
N CYS A 361 -17.16 23.57 16.03
CA CYS A 361 -17.87 22.30 15.81
C CYS A 361 -16.97 21.07 16.00
N ILE A 362 -15.73 21.13 15.49
CA ILE A 362 -14.77 20.03 15.62
C ILE A 362 -14.35 19.87 17.09
N ALA A 363 -14.04 20.98 17.78
CA ALA A 363 -13.64 20.95 19.18
C ALA A 363 -14.73 20.35 20.07
N GLU A 364 -15.97 20.84 19.97
CA GLU A 364 -17.11 20.33 20.73
C GLU A 364 -17.42 18.87 20.38
N GLY A 365 -17.45 18.52 19.09
CA GLY A 365 -17.70 17.15 18.64
C GLY A 365 -16.64 16.16 19.14
N TYR A 366 -15.38 16.60 19.18
CA TYR A 366 -14.28 15.79 19.72
C TYR A 366 -14.41 15.58 21.23
N ILE A 367 -14.74 16.63 22.01
CA ILE A 367 -14.98 16.51 23.46
C ILE A 367 -16.10 15.52 23.75
N VAL A 368 -17.23 15.63 23.02
CA VAL A 368 -18.35 14.69 23.16
C VAL A 368 -17.92 13.25 22.84
N GLU A 369 -17.16 13.02 21.77
CA GLU A 369 -16.66 11.69 21.43
C GLU A 369 -15.73 11.12 22.52
N GLU A 370 -14.82 11.92 23.06
CA GLU A 370 -13.91 11.51 24.15
C GLU A 370 -14.69 11.16 25.43
N CYS A 371 -15.66 12.00 25.82
CA CYS A 371 -16.51 11.72 26.98
C CYS A 371 -17.30 10.41 26.81
N LEU A 372 -17.91 10.18 25.64
CA LEU A 372 -18.64 8.94 25.36
C LEU A 372 -17.69 7.73 25.32
N THR A 373 -16.49 7.90 24.77
CA THR A 373 -15.46 6.85 24.76
C THR A 373 -15.02 6.50 26.18
N PHE A 374 -14.85 7.49 27.05
CA PHE A 374 -14.56 7.25 28.48
C PHE A 374 -15.72 6.52 29.18
N CYS A 375 -16.95 7.01 29.06
CA CYS A 375 -18.14 6.36 29.63
C CYS A 375 -18.28 4.91 29.16
N SER A 376 -17.93 4.61 27.91
CA SER A 376 -18.06 3.26 27.37
C SER A 376 -17.18 2.21 28.04
N ARG A 377 -16.11 2.61 28.74
CA ARG A 377 -15.28 1.70 29.55
C ARG A 377 -15.98 1.19 30.81
N TYR A 378 -17.07 1.84 31.22
CA TYR A 378 -17.89 1.42 32.36
C TYR A 378 -19.13 0.63 31.93
N LEU A 379 -19.29 0.39 30.62
CA LEU A 379 -20.43 -0.33 30.03
C LEU A 379 -19.97 -1.65 29.40
N GLU A 380 -18.97 -2.30 30.00
CA GLU A 380 -18.32 -3.51 29.47
C GLU A 380 -19.20 -4.77 29.58
N ASP A 381 -20.29 -4.73 30.33
CA ASP A 381 -21.19 -5.87 30.62
C ASP A 381 -21.95 -6.44 29.39
N GLY A 382 -21.62 -6.00 28.18
CA GLY A 382 -22.11 -6.57 26.91
C GLY A 382 -23.55 -6.20 26.54
N ASP A 383 -24.32 -5.64 27.47
CA ASP A 383 -25.73 -5.25 27.24
C ASP A 383 -25.89 -4.03 26.32
N ILE A 384 -24.85 -3.21 26.18
CA ILE A 384 -24.88 -1.97 25.38
C ILE A 384 -23.76 -2.00 24.34
N GLU A 385 -24.08 -1.79 23.06
CA GLU A 385 -23.07 -1.65 22.00
C GLU A 385 -22.27 -0.35 22.22
N THR A 386 -20.96 -0.50 22.32
CA THR A 386 -19.97 0.56 22.50
C THR A 386 -18.91 0.51 21.39
N ARG A 387 -18.04 1.53 21.35
CA ARG A 387 -16.89 1.54 20.43
C ARG A 387 -15.94 0.34 20.62
N PHE A 388 -15.86 -0.21 21.82
CA PHE A 388 -14.92 -1.29 22.16
C PHE A 388 -15.50 -2.69 21.91
N ASN A 389 -16.81 -2.89 22.10
CA ASN A 389 -17.44 -4.20 21.93
C ASN A 389 -18.19 -4.37 20.59
N ARG A 390 -18.30 -3.31 19.77
CA ARG A 390 -18.97 -3.38 18.47
C ARG A 390 -18.37 -4.47 17.58
N PRO A 391 -19.19 -5.41 17.04
CA PRO A 391 -18.69 -6.46 16.17
C PRO A 391 -17.96 -5.90 14.95
N ARG A 392 -16.88 -6.57 14.56
CA ARG A 392 -16.12 -6.21 13.35
C ARG A 392 -16.99 -6.42 12.11
N ARG A 393 -16.65 -5.75 11.00
CA ARG A 393 -17.37 -5.89 9.71
C ARG A 393 -17.51 -7.35 9.25
N ASN A 394 -16.46 -8.14 9.47
CA ASN A 394 -16.46 -9.58 9.26
C ASN A 394 -16.33 -10.22 10.65
N ASP A 395 -17.43 -10.16 11.39
CA ASP A 395 -17.55 -10.79 12.69
C ASP A 395 -17.40 -12.31 12.52
N ASP A 396 -16.37 -12.84 13.17
CA ASP A 396 -15.98 -14.24 13.24
C ASP A 396 -16.17 -14.81 14.65
N ASP A 397 -16.76 -14.03 15.56
CA ASP A 397 -17.12 -14.51 16.88
C ASP A 397 -18.38 -15.40 16.82
N ASN A 398 -18.21 -16.61 17.34
CA ASN A 398 -19.25 -17.63 17.41
C ASN A 398 -20.05 -17.58 18.71
N GLY A 399 -19.72 -16.68 19.64
CA GLY A 399 -20.40 -16.59 20.94
C GLY A 399 -20.18 -17.81 21.84
N VAL A 400 -19.22 -18.68 21.49
CA VAL A 400 -18.82 -19.83 22.31
C VAL A 400 -17.71 -19.35 23.23
N SER A 401 -18.05 -19.07 24.49
CA SER A 401 -17.07 -18.88 25.54
C SER A 401 -16.16 -20.12 25.59
N SER A 402 -14.85 -19.91 25.53
CA SER A 402 -13.86 -20.98 25.62
C SER A 402 -14.12 -21.79 26.89
N SER A 403 -14.67 -22.98 26.75
CA SER A 403 -14.81 -23.94 27.85
C SER A 403 -13.44 -24.17 28.48
N SER A 404 -13.36 -24.11 29.80
CA SER A 404 -12.14 -24.22 30.60
C SER A 404 -11.41 -25.57 30.45
N GLU A 405 -12.03 -26.55 29.79
CA GLU A 405 -11.38 -27.81 29.42
C GLU A 405 -10.56 -27.63 28.15
N SER A 406 -9.28 -27.31 28.34
CA SER A 406 -8.31 -27.21 27.25
C SER A 406 -7.80 -28.60 26.82
N THR A 407 -8.65 -29.38 26.15
CA THR A 407 -8.14 -30.57 25.43
C THR A 407 -7.19 -30.11 24.32
N ILE A 408 -6.14 -30.89 24.05
CA ILE A 408 -5.23 -30.60 22.93
C ILE A 408 -5.98 -30.54 21.59
N PHE A 409 -7.10 -31.25 21.48
CA PHE A 409 -7.97 -31.22 20.32
C PHE A 409 -8.69 -29.88 20.12
N LEU A 410 -9.09 -29.19 21.20
CA LEU A 410 -9.62 -27.83 21.10
C LEU A 410 -8.54 -26.79 20.73
N LYS A 411 -7.26 -27.08 21.05
CA LYS A 411 -6.12 -26.29 20.56
C LYS A 411 -5.82 -26.58 19.07
N LEU A 412 -5.96 -27.82 18.63
CA LEU A 412 -5.70 -28.26 17.26
C LEU A 412 -6.84 -27.91 16.29
N PHE A 413 -8.09 -27.95 16.76
CA PHE A 413 -9.30 -27.66 15.97
C PHE A 413 -10.25 -26.72 16.72
N PRO A 414 -9.83 -25.47 16.97
CA PRO A 414 -10.71 -24.49 17.59
C PRO A 414 -11.93 -24.23 16.69
N THR A 415 -13.12 -24.09 17.28
CA THR A 415 -14.34 -23.68 16.58
C THR A 415 -14.26 -22.19 16.22
N LEU A 416 -13.48 -21.88 15.19
CA LEU A 416 -13.23 -20.52 14.73
C LEU A 416 -14.19 -20.13 13.62
N GLY A 417 -14.69 -18.90 13.70
CA GLY A 417 -15.37 -18.26 12.60
C GLY A 417 -16.86 -18.58 12.46
N LYS A 418 -17.58 -17.63 11.90
CA LYS A 418 -19.04 -17.58 11.89
C LYS A 418 -19.62 -17.96 10.53
N PRO A 419 -20.48 -18.99 10.44
CA PRO A 419 -21.14 -19.35 9.20
C PRO A 419 -22.15 -18.27 8.77
N ILE A 420 -22.25 -18.06 7.45
CA ILE A 420 -23.17 -17.06 6.87
C ILE A 420 -24.30 -17.77 6.11
N GLY A 421 -25.49 -17.73 6.69
CA GLY A 421 -26.71 -18.29 6.13
C GLY A 421 -26.91 -19.76 6.52
N ALA A 422 -27.82 -20.44 5.83
CA ALA A 422 -28.22 -21.80 6.18
C ALA A 422 -27.10 -22.84 5.95
N THR A 423 -27.02 -23.79 6.88
CA THR A 423 -26.12 -24.95 6.85
C THR A 423 -26.76 -26.09 6.07
N LYS A 424 -25.98 -26.77 5.22
CA LYS A 424 -26.39 -28.02 4.57
C LYS A 424 -25.48 -29.15 5.02
N ILE A 425 -26.05 -30.30 5.40
CA ILE A 425 -25.27 -31.51 5.68
C ILE A 425 -24.99 -32.22 4.36
N VAL A 426 -23.73 -32.61 4.14
CA VAL A 426 -23.27 -33.28 2.91
C VAL A 426 -22.31 -34.41 3.25
N SER A 427 -22.28 -35.45 2.42
CA SER A 427 -21.21 -36.45 2.47
C SER A 427 -20.01 -35.94 1.67
N LEU A 428 -18.81 -36.01 2.23
CA LEU A 428 -17.57 -35.67 1.54
C LEU A 428 -17.15 -36.81 0.59
N PRO A 429 -16.72 -36.50 -0.65
CA PRO A 429 -16.04 -37.46 -1.51
C PRO A 429 -14.76 -37.99 -0.87
N ASN A 430 -14.40 -39.24 -1.16
CA ASN A 430 -13.19 -39.86 -0.59
C ASN A 430 -11.90 -39.06 -0.85
N LEU A 431 -11.79 -38.43 -2.02
CA LEU A 431 -10.64 -37.59 -2.36
C LEU A 431 -10.53 -36.37 -1.42
N GLU A 432 -11.63 -35.67 -1.17
CA GLU A 432 -11.66 -34.51 -0.25
C GLU A 432 -11.35 -34.95 1.18
N MET A 433 -11.84 -36.13 1.60
CA MET A 433 -11.52 -36.70 2.91
C MET A 433 -10.03 -36.99 3.07
N ILE A 434 -9.40 -37.63 2.07
CA ILE A 434 -7.97 -37.92 2.07
C ILE A 434 -7.15 -36.63 2.09
N GLN A 435 -7.55 -35.63 1.29
CA GLN A 435 -6.88 -34.32 1.27
C GLN A 435 -6.96 -33.62 2.62
N ALA A 436 -8.15 -33.59 3.24
CA ALA A 436 -8.34 -33.02 4.57
C ALA A 436 -7.52 -33.79 5.63
N HIS A 437 -7.51 -35.12 5.58
CA HIS A 437 -6.74 -35.96 6.50
C HIS A 437 -5.24 -35.70 6.37
N ARG A 438 -4.70 -35.72 5.16
CA ARG A 438 -3.28 -35.43 4.88
C ARG A 438 -2.89 -34.03 5.36
N TYR A 439 -3.73 -33.02 5.10
CA TYR A 439 -3.47 -31.65 5.52
C TYR A 439 -3.35 -31.55 7.04
N VAL A 440 -4.31 -32.15 7.77
CA VAL A 440 -4.30 -32.17 9.23
C VAL A 440 -3.04 -32.86 9.76
N LEU A 441 -2.72 -34.06 9.26
CA LEU A 441 -1.55 -34.82 9.72
C LEU A 441 -0.23 -34.12 9.41
N ALA A 442 -0.14 -33.40 8.29
CA ALA A 442 1.07 -32.67 7.90
C ALA A 442 1.33 -31.40 8.72
N ASN A 443 0.29 -30.86 9.40
CA ASN A 443 0.35 -29.62 10.17
C ASN A 443 0.05 -29.85 11.67
N CYS A 444 0.16 -31.09 12.16
CA CYS A 444 -0.10 -31.43 13.55
C CYS A 444 1.19 -31.91 14.23
N GLU A 445 1.68 -31.13 15.19
CA GLU A 445 2.93 -31.40 15.92
C GLU A 445 2.92 -32.75 16.67
N LEU A 446 1.74 -33.21 17.11
CA LEU A 446 1.59 -34.52 17.76
C LEU A 446 1.98 -35.70 16.86
N VAL A 447 1.92 -35.50 15.54
CA VAL A 447 2.11 -36.54 14.54
C VAL A 447 3.53 -36.51 13.96
N ASP A 448 4.31 -35.45 14.21
CA ASP A 448 5.66 -35.28 13.67
C ASP A 448 6.63 -36.43 14.02
N PRO A 449 6.64 -37.01 15.23
CA PRO A 449 7.49 -38.17 15.52
C PRO A 449 7.21 -39.36 14.58
N PHE A 450 5.93 -39.62 14.29
CA PHE A 450 5.50 -40.69 13.39
C PHE A 450 5.84 -40.37 11.93
N ARG A 451 5.73 -39.10 11.53
CA ARG A 451 6.12 -38.66 10.19
C ARG A 451 7.60 -38.85 9.94
N GLU A 452 8.45 -38.47 10.91
CA GLU A 452 9.90 -38.63 10.79
C GLU A 452 10.31 -40.11 10.85
N MET A 453 9.61 -40.95 11.63
CA MET A 453 9.76 -42.41 11.57
C MET A 453 9.47 -42.95 10.17
N PHE A 454 8.30 -42.66 9.61
CA PHE A 454 7.93 -43.12 8.27
C PHE A 454 8.87 -42.59 7.20
N LYS A 455 9.26 -41.32 7.27
CA LYS A 455 10.24 -40.70 6.37
C LYS A 455 11.59 -41.41 6.44
N THR A 456 12.02 -41.84 7.62
CA THR A 456 13.25 -42.63 7.80
C THR A 456 13.14 -44.00 7.13
N GLU A 457 12.01 -44.69 7.27
CA GLU A 457 11.74 -45.96 6.58
C GLU A 457 11.80 -45.80 5.05
N VAL A 458 11.09 -44.81 4.51
CA VAL A 458 11.06 -44.54 3.07
C VAL A 458 12.44 -44.11 2.57
N THR A 459 13.19 -43.30 3.34
CA THR A 459 14.56 -42.91 2.97
C THR A 459 15.49 -44.11 2.83
N ARG A 460 15.33 -45.13 3.71
CA ARG A 460 16.09 -46.38 3.61
C ARG A 460 15.72 -47.18 2.36
N MET A 461 14.45 -47.21 1.96
CA MET A 461 13.97 -47.91 0.74
C MET A 461 14.50 -47.28 -0.56
N TYR A 462 14.75 -45.97 -0.57
CA TYR A 462 15.19 -45.23 -1.77
C TYR A 462 16.68 -44.82 -1.75
N ARG A 463 17.47 -45.40 -0.84
CA ARG A 463 18.90 -45.12 -0.68
C ARG A 463 19.66 -45.42 -2.00
N GLY A 464 20.41 -44.44 -2.50
CA GLY A 464 21.24 -44.59 -3.71
C GLY A 464 20.56 -44.26 -5.05
N LYS A 465 19.29 -43.84 -5.07
CA LYS A 465 18.58 -43.43 -6.30
C LYS A 465 18.76 -41.91 -6.59
N ARG A 466 18.89 -41.52 -7.86
CA ARG A 466 18.88 -40.11 -8.29
C ARG A 466 17.54 -39.45 -7.93
N ASN A 467 17.55 -38.21 -7.45
CA ASN A 467 16.38 -37.46 -6.95
C ASN A 467 15.68 -38.07 -5.72
N SER A 468 16.40 -38.83 -4.88
CA SER A 468 15.83 -39.51 -3.71
C SER A 468 15.03 -38.61 -2.78
N THR A 469 15.47 -37.37 -2.51
CA THR A 469 14.79 -36.46 -1.58
C THR A 469 13.37 -36.10 -2.02
N ARG A 470 13.19 -35.64 -3.27
CA ARG A 470 11.86 -35.27 -3.79
C ARG A 470 10.92 -36.48 -3.84
N VAL A 471 11.44 -37.63 -4.26
CA VAL A 471 10.67 -38.88 -4.33
C VAL A 471 10.23 -39.34 -2.95
N VAL A 472 11.11 -39.22 -1.94
CA VAL A 472 10.78 -39.53 -0.55
C VAL A 472 9.69 -38.60 -0.02
N GLU A 473 9.80 -37.28 -0.25
CA GLU A 473 8.78 -36.32 0.20
C GLU A 473 7.41 -36.55 -0.46
N GLU A 474 7.39 -36.78 -1.78
CA GLU A 474 6.15 -37.09 -2.51
C GLU A 474 5.51 -38.39 -1.99
N TYR A 475 6.31 -39.42 -1.73
CA TYR A 475 5.84 -40.70 -1.21
C TYR A 475 5.30 -40.58 0.21
N VAL A 476 6.02 -39.89 1.09
CA VAL A 476 5.58 -39.60 2.46
C VAL A 476 4.26 -38.85 2.45
N HIS A 477 4.16 -37.78 1.67
CA HIS A 477 2.91 -37.01 1.56
C HIS A 477 1.72 -37.86 1.06
N GLN A 478 1.94 -38.79 0.14
CA GLN A 478 0.88 -39.63 -0.41
C GLN A 478 0.44 -40.75 0.55
N HIS A 479 1.39 -41.42 1.20
CA HIS A 479 1.11 -42.68 1.90
C HIS A 479 1.12 -42.58 3.42
N PHE A 480 1.57 -41.45 4.00
CA PHE A 480 1.68 -41.33 5.45
C PHE A 480 0.34 -41.55 6.17
N HIS A 481 -0.77 -41.04 5.64
CA HIS A 481 -2.09 -41.21 6.27
C HIS A 481 -2.55 -42.67 6.41
N GLU A 482 -2.25 -43.52 5.42
CA GLU A 482 -2.54 -44.97 5.44
C GLU A 482 -1.59 -45.68 6.39
N TRP A 483 -0.29 -45.41 6.26
CA TRP A 483 0.73 -45.99 7.14
C TRP A 483 0.47 -45.66 8.61
N PHE A 484 0.13 -44.40 8.92
CA PHE A 484 -0.15 -43.94 10.28
C PHE A 484 -1.38 -44.63 10.86
N LYS A 485 -2.44 -44.80 10.05
CA LYS A 485 -3.63 -45.56 10.43
C LYS A 485 -3.31 -47.03 10.74
N GLU A 486 -2.50 -47.68 9.90
CA GLU A 486 -2.08 -49.06 10.14
C GLU A 486 -1.16 -49.20 11.35
N TYR A 487 -0.21 -48.27 11.52
CA TYR A 487 0.74 -48.26 12.63
C TYR A 487 0.00 -48.18 13.97
N VAL A 488 -0.97 -47.27 14.09
CA VAL A 488 -1.77 -47.13 15.32
C VAL A 488 -2.74 -48.30 15.51
N ALA A 489 -3.21 -48.94 14.43
CA ALA A 489 -4.09 -50.11 14.51
C ALA A 489 -3.36 -51.40 14.96
N ARG A 490 -2.06 -51.51 14.68
CA ARG A 490 -1.18 -52.57 15.19
C ARG A 490 -0.82 -52.28 16.65
N LYS A 491 -1.81 -52.21 17.53
CA LYS A 491 -1.59 -52.09 18.98
C LYS A 491 -0.75 -53.29 19.44
N ASP A 492 0.45 -53.03 19.91
CA ASP A 492 1.21 -53.98 20.74
C ASP A 492 0.88 -53.63 22.20
N ASP A 493 0.73 -54.63 23.08
CA ASP A 493 0.25 -54.45 24.48
C ASP A 493 1.19 -53.56 25.35
N SER A 494 2.27 -53.04 24.78
CA SER A 494 3.28 -52.17 25.43
C SER A 494 3.21 -50.69 25.03
N MET A 495 2.39 -50.31 24.03
CA MET A 495 2.25 -48.91 23.56
C MET A 495 0.82 -48.38 23.79
N ASP A 496 0.64 -47.63 24.88
CA ASP A 496 -0.58 -46.85 25.09
C ASP A 496 -0.52 -45.55 24.26
N PHE A 497 -1.23 -45.53 23.13
CA PHE A 497 -1.50 -44.30 22.38
C PHE A 497 -2.58 -43.48 23.09
N THR A 498 -2.44 -42.16 23.07
CA THR A 498 -3.50 -41.28 23.56
C THR A 498 -4.73 -41.35 22.64
N SER A 499 -5.92 -41.03 23.18
CA SER A 499 -7.17 -41.04 22.40
C SER A 499 -7.10 -40.12 21.17
N GLU A 500 -6.32 -39.04 21.24
CA GLU A 500 -6.13 -38.09 20.15
C GLU A 500 -5.32 -38.67 18.98
N ILE A 501 -4.27 -39.44 19.26
CA ILE A 501 -3.51 -40.15 18.24
C ILE A 501 -4.41 -41.16 17.52
N GLU A 502 -5.24 -41.88 18.27
CA GLU A 502 -6.22 -42.80 17.69
C GLU A 502 -7.24 -42.08 16.80
N TRP A 503 -7.73 -40.91 17.20
CA TRP A 503 -8.67 -40.13 16.39
C TRP A 503 -8.02 -39.56 15.12
N LEU A 504 -6.79 -39.03 15.24
CA LEU A 504 -6.02 -38.53 14.10
C LEU A 504 -5.72 -39.66 13.10
N ALA A 505 -5.44 -40.87 13.58
CA ALA A 505 -5.21 -42.04 12.72
C ALA A 505 -6.48 -42.48 11.96
N ARG A 506 -7.66 -42.37 12.56
CA ARG A 506 -8.94 -42.74 11.92
C ARG A 506 -9.36 -41.80 10.79
N GLY A 507 -8.97 -40.52 10.88
CA GLY A 507 -9.29 -39.50 9.88
C GLY A 507 -10.67 -38.84 10.06
N PRO A 508 -11.04 -37.92 9.16
CA PRO A 508 -12.23 -37.09 9.30
C PRO A 508 -13.53 -37.90 9.11
N ASN A 509 -14.63 -37.42 9.70
CA ASN A 509 -15.97 -37.95 9.45
C ASN A 509 -16.38 -37.69 7.99
N ASN A 510 -17.06 -38.65 7.35
CA ASN A 510 -17.56 -38.52 5.99
C ASN A 510 -18.75 -37.54 5.89
N ILE A 511 -19.40 -37.20 7.00
CA ILE A 511 -20.48 -36.22 7.08
C ILE A 511 -19.90 -34.84 7.45
N ALA A 512 -20.10 -33.85 6.58
CA ALA A 512 -19.63 -32.48 6.77
C ALA A 512 -20.76 -31.45 6.69
N ARG A 513 -20.52 -30.28 7.29
CA ARG A 513 -21.38 -29.10 7.18
C ARG A 513 -20.88 -28.21 6.05
N ARG A 514 -21.76 -27.87 5.11
CA ARG A 514 -21.49 -26.95 4.00
C ARG A 514 -22.19 -25.63 4.22
N PHE A 515 -21.44 -24.54 4.07
CA PHE A 515 -21.92 -23.17 4.19
C PHE A 515 -21.78 -22.43 2.86
N HIS A 516 -22.65 -21.46 2.60
CA HIS A 516 -22.55 -20.63 1.40
C HIS A 516 -21.59 -19.45 1.56
N GLY A 517 -21.27 -19.10 2.82
CA GLY A 517 -20.18 -18.21 3.18
C GLY A 517 -19.79 -18.39 4.63
N TYR A 518 -18.61 -17.91 5.00
CA TYR A 518 -18.00 -18.11 6.30
C TYR A 518 -17.10 -16.91 6.63
N ASN A 519 -17.20 -16.36 7.83
CA ASN A 519 -16.27 -15.34 8.32
C ASN A 519 -15.25 -16.01 9.24
N ILE A 520 -13.96 -15.81 9.02
CA ILE A 520 -12.90 -16.35 9.90
C ILE A 520 -11.65 -15.46 9.82
N HIS A 521 -11.04 -15.18 10.97
CA HIS A 521 -9.88 -14.28 11.11
C HIS A 521 -10.13 -12.88 10.52
N GLY A 522 -11.35 -12.36 10.65
CA GLY A 522 -11.77 -11.10 10.04
C GLY A 522 -11.87 -11.12 8.51
N PHE A 523 -11.72 -12.27 7.86
CA PHE A 523 -11.95 -12.45 6.43
C PHE A 523 -13.34 -13.01 6.18
N LYS A 524 -13.91 -12.69 5.01
CA LYS A 524 -15.19 -13.21 4.54
C LYS A 524 -14.92 -14.10 3.35
N PHE A 525 -15.43 -15.32 3.37
CA PHE A 525 -15.37 -16.29 2.29
C PHE A 525 -16.77 -16.60 1.77
N ARG A 526 -16.90 -16.87 0.47
CA ARG A 526 -18.18 -17.24 -0.16
C ARG A 526 -17.95 -18.28 -1.24
N THR A 527 -18.98 -19.07 -1.50
CA THR A 527 -19.02 -19.97 -2.66
C THR A 527 -19.19 -19.17 -3.96
N GLU A 528 -18.61 -19.62 -5.06
CA GLU A 528 -18.71 -18.96 -6.38
C GLU A 528 -20.17 -18.66 -6.76
N LYS A 529 -21.08 -19.59 -6.49
CA LYS A 529 -22.52 -19.41 -6.72
C LYS A 529 -23.10 -18.22 -5.96
N LYS A 530 -22.67 -17.98 -4.71
CA LYS A 530 -23.11 -16.83 -3.90
C LYS A 530 -22.51 -15.52 -4.40
N GLU A 531 -21.39 -15.58 -5.12
CA GLU A 531 -20.70 -14.39 -5.64
C GLU A 531 -21.22 -13.91 -6.98
N GLN A 532 -22.00 -14.74 -7.69
CA GLN A 532 -22.59 -14.37 -8.97
C GLN A 532 -23.37 -13.05 -8.84
N GLY A 533 -22.98 -12.05 -9.64
CA GLY A 533 -23.59 -10.72 -9.67
C GLY A 533 -23.05 -9.74 -8.61
N LEU A 534 -22.24 -10.18 -7.66
CA LEU A 534 -21.60 -9.29 -6.68
C LEU A 534 -20.46 -8.48 -7.28
N LYS A 535 -20.09 -7.39 -6.59
CA LYS A 535 -18.96 -6.51 -6.95
C LYS A 535 -17.70 -6.80 -6.13
N THR A 536 -17.71 -7.89 -5.38
CA THR A 536 -16.56 -8.40 -4.63
C THR A 536 -16.43 -9.90 -4.87
N GLN A 537 -15.19 -10.38 -4.92
CA GLN A 537 -14.85 -11.79 -5.12
C GLN A 537 -14.02 -12.29 -3.95
N ASN A 538 -14.64 -13.12 -3.13
CA ASN A 538 -14.10 -13.80 -1.96
C ASN A 538 -14.24 -15.33 -2.08
N SER A 539 -14.48 -15.83 -3.29
CA SER A 539 -14.37 -17.24 -3.68
C SER A 539 -13.00 -17.53 -4.27
N GLY A 540 -12.52 -18.75 -4.07
CA GLY A 540 -11.17 -19.16 -4.46
C GLY A 540 -10.19 -18.83 -3.34
N VAL A 541 -10.11 -19.73 -2.36
CA VAL A 541 -8.96 -19.77 -1.45
C VAL A 541 -7.78 -20.23 -2.33
N VAL A 542 -6.79 -19.37 -2.54
CA VAL A 542 -5.54 -19.74 -3.22
C VAL A 542 -4.51 -20.08 -2.18
#